data_AF-A0A935BCN0-F1
#
_entry.id   AF-A0A935BCN0-F1
#
_cell.length_a   1.000
_cell.length_b   1.000
_cell.length_c   1.000
_cell.angle_alpha   90.00
_cell.angle_beta   90.00
_cell.angle_gamma   90.00
#
_symmetry.space_group_name_H-M   'P 1'
#
loop_
_entity.id
_entity.type
_entity.pdbx_description
1 polymer ?
#
loop_
_entity_poly.entity_id
_entity_poly.type
_entity_poly.pdbx_seq_one_letter_code
_entity_poly.pdbx_strand_id
1 'polypeptide(L)'
;MWIISGASTITTGIELPGTTNQLSSLIMNKIGMATVTLDKNVTVNGALTLTGGSLITTAAFRIFVAATGTSTGSAASFVIGTIQKTFGNHPIRHLGMRPRNGVWSHSERPVGRRQQHVCLFRRNHERLFAGDDQCR
;
A
#
# COMPACT_ATOMS: atom_id res chain seq x y z
N MET A 1 -17.73 19.32 -1.47
CA MET A 1 -17.38 19.10 -0.05
C MET A 1 -18.65 18.75 0.69
N TRP A 2 -18.64 17.70 1.51
CA TRP A 2 -19.81 17.22 2.24
C TRP A 2 -19.56 17.26 3.75
N ILE A 3 -20.55 17.72 4.52
CA ILE A 3 -20.44 17.86 5.98
C ILE A 3 -21.63 17.15 6.62
N ILE A 4 -21.36 16.21 7.51
CA ILE A 4 -22.38 15.53 8.32
C ILE A 4 -22.19 15.98 9.78
N SER A 5 -23.21 16.58 10.40
CA SER A 5 -23.11 17.14 11.76
C SER A 5 -24.29 16.82 12.67
N GLY A 6 -24.21 17.21 13.94
CA GLY A 6 -25.27 17.04 14.94
C GLY A 6 -25.09 15.87 15.91
N ALA A 7 -26.07 15.67 16.79
CA ALA A 7 -26.02 14.66 17.87
C ALA A 7 -26.80 13.36 17.54
N SER A 8 -27.57 13.33 16.45
CA SER A 8 -28.36 12.16 16.07
C SER A 8 -27.57 11.18 15.21
N THR A 9 -27.84 9.89 15.38
CA THR A 9 -27.41 8.82 14.47
C THR A 9 -28.08 8.95 13.10
N ILE A 10 -27.32 8.70 12.03
CA ILE A 10 -27.76 8.80 10.64
C ILE A 10 -27.35 7.55 9.88
N THR A 11 -28.21 7.06 8.99
CA THR A 11 -27.84 6.09 7.94
C THR A 11 -27.79 6.83 6.61
N THR A 12 -26.71 6.72 5.85
CA THR A 12 -26.37 7.64 4.76
C THR A 12 -27.19 7.54 3.48
N GLY A 13 -28.35 6.88 3.51
CA GLY A 13 -29.23 6.74 2.34
C GLY A 13 -29.72 8.06 1.75
N ILE A 14 -29.81 9.12 2.56
CA ILE A 14 -30.26 10.45 2.11
C ILE A 14 -29.17 11.52 2.17
N GLU A 15 -28.16 11.33 3.02
CA GLU A 15 -27.12 12.32 3.34
C GLU A 15 -25.80 12.10 2.61
N LEU A 16 -25.71 11.17 1.66
CA LEU A 16 -24.58 11.10 0.74
C LEU A 16 -25.10 11.27 -0.68
N PRO A 17 -24.40 12.00 -1.57
CA PRO A 17 -24.87 12.25 -2.93
C PRO A 17 -25.34 10.94 -3.56
N GLY A 18 -26.63 10.90 -3.91
CA GLY A 18 -27.26 9.71 -4.48
C GLY A 18 -26.59 9.27 -5.78
N THR A 19 -26.06 10.23 -6.53
CA THR A 19 -25.63 10.07 -7.94
C THR A 19 -24.14 9.84 -8.13
N THR A 20 -23.29 10.20 -7.16
CA THR A 20 -21.85 9.99 -7.26
C THR A 20 -21.29 9.41 -5.97
N ASN A 21 -20.81 8.16 -6.04
CA ASN A 21 -20.02 7.51 -4.97
C ASN A 21 -18.62 8.13 -4.81
N GLN A 22 -18.43 9.37 -5.25
CA GLN A 22 -17.18 10.12 -5.22
C GLN A 22 -17.43 11.47 -4.57
N LEU A 23 -16.72 11.72 -3.48
CA LEU A 23 -16.76 12.95 -2.71
C LEU A 23 -15.46 13.71 -2.90
N SER A 24 -15.54 15.01 -3.15
CA SER A 24 -14.36 15.86 -3.11
C SER A 24 -13.77 15.97 -1.69
N SER A 25 -14.61 15.95 -0.66
CA SER A 25 -14.20 15.87 0.76
C SER A 25 -15.41 15.42 1.60
N LEU A 26 -15.15 14.72 2.69
CA LEU A 26 -16.13 14.30 3.68
C LEU A 26 -15.67 14.74 5.07
N ILE A 27 -16.45 15.59 5.71
CA ILE A 27 -16.24 16.00 7.10
C ILE A 27 -17.37 15.41 7.96
N MET A 28 -17.00 14.63 8.96
CA MET A 28 -17.90 14.16 10.00
C MET A 28 -17.64 14.93 11.28
N ASN A 29 -18.61 15.75 11.67
CA ASN A 29 -18.59 16.52 12.90
C ASN A 29 -19.78 16.16 13.78
N LYS A 30 -19.78 14.91 14.26
CA LYS A 30 -20.81 14.40 15.16
C LYS A 30 -20.41 14.64 16.62
N ILE A 31 -21.41 14.93 17.45
CA ILE A 31 -21.23 15.16 18.88
C ILE A 31 -21.48 13.85 19.63
N GLY A 32 -20.61 13.52 20.58
CA GLY A 32 -20.73 12.30 21.39
C GLY A 32 -20.54 11.03 20.58
N MET A 33 -21.33 9.98 20.90
CA MET A 33 -21.28 8.67 20.23
C MET A 33 -22.28 8.54 19.06
N ALA A 34 -22.69 9.65 18.47
CA ALA A 34 -23.60 9.61 17.33
C ALA A 34 -22.94 8.89 16.15
N THR A 35 -23.68 7.97 15.55
CA THR A 35 -23.15 7.06 14.52
C THR A 35 -23.62 7.46 13.13
N VAL A 36 -22.76 7.25 12.13
CA VAL A 36 -23.07 7.41 10.71
C VAL A 36 -22.84 6.05 10.04
N THR A 37 -23.90 5.42 9.58
CA THR A 37 -23.82 4.10 8.92
C THR A 37 -23.85 4.26 7.41
N LEU A 38 -22.85 3.69 6.73
CA LEU A 38 -22.83 3.65 5.27
C LEU A 38 -23.84 2.64 4.71
N ASP A 39 -24.53 3.04 3.65
CA ASP A 39 -25.46 2.22 2.86
C ASP A 39 -24.92 1.89 1.46
N LYS A 40 -23.73 2.38 1.13
CA LYS A 40 -23.01 2.15 -0.12
C LYS A 40 -21.52 2.41 0.02
N ASN A 41 -20.74 1.97 -0.97
CA ASN A 41 -19.31 2.31 -1.07
C ASN A 41 -19.13 3.80 -1.35
N VAL A 42 -18.15 4.42 -0.68
CA VAL A 42 -17.85 5.86 -0.81
C VAL A 42 -16.38 6.04 -1.14
N THR A 43 -16.10 6.80 -2.20
CA THR A 43 -14.74 7.26 -2.52
C THR A 43 -14.59 8.71 -2.08
N VAL A 44 -13.53 9.04 -1.37
CA VAL A 44 -13.17 10.41 -0.97
C VAL A 44 -11.88 10.80 -1.71
N ASN A 45 -11.99 11.71 -2.66
CA ASN A 45 -10.89 12.17 -3.50
C ASN A 45 -9.97 13.19 -2.80
N GLY A 46 -10.51 13.95 -1.85
CA GLY A 46 -9.79 14.91 -1.01
C GLY A 46 -9.74 14.47 0.45
N ALA A 47 -10.15 15.35 1.37
CA ALA A 47 -10.03 15.09 2.81
C ALA A 47 -11.21 14.28 3.36
N LEU A 48 -10.89 13.20 4.09
CA LEU A 48 -11.76 12.53 5.04
C LEU A 48 -11.39 13.04 6.44
N THR A 49 -12.25 13.84 7.06
CA THR A 49 -12.00 14.43 8.38
C THR A 49 -13.06 13.97 9.36
N LEU A 50 -12.63 13.33 10.46
CA LEU A 50 -13.51 12.87 11.53
C LEU A 50 -13.20 13.69 12.80
N THR A 51 -14.07 14.61 13.18
CA THR A 51 -13.87 15.44 14.38
C THR A 51 -14.60 14.88 15.60
N GLY A 52 -15.60 14.02 15.41
CA GLY A 52 -16.29 13.30 16.49
C GLY A 52 -17.30 12.28 15.94
N GLY A 53 -17.76 11.39 16.82
CA GLY A 53 -18.74 10.33 16.53
C GLY A 53 -18.13 9.08 15.88
N SER A 54 -19.01 8.22 15.37
CA SER A 54 -18.62 6.91 14.83
C SER A 54 -19.00 6.78 13.37
N LEU A 55 -18.04 6.45 12.52
CA LEU A 55 -18.32 6.05 11.14
C LEU A 55 -18.40 4.52 11.09
N ILE A 56 -19.58 3.98 10.82
CA ILE A 56 -19.81 2.55 10.70
C ILE A 56 -19.86 2.19 9.22
N THR A 57 -18.90 1.38 8.78
CA THR A 57 -18.98 0.71 7.49
C THR A 57 -19.51 -0.70 7.76
N THR A 58 -20.69 -1.04 7.23
CA THR A 58 -21.18 -2.42 7.34
C THR A 58 -20.23 -3.37 6.59
N ALA A 59 -20.33 -4.69 6.82
CA ALA A 59 -19.46 -5.67 6.16
C ALA A 59 -19.47 -5.57 4.61
N ALA A 60 -20.54 -5.01 4.03
CA ALA A 60 -20.71 -4.85 2.59
C ALA A 60 -20.08 -3.58 2.02
N PHE A 61 -19.82 -2.55 2.85
CA PHE A 61 -19.45 -1.22 2.36
C PHE A 61 -18.10 -0.76 2.90
N ARG A 62 -17.41 0.04 2.10
CA ARG A 62 -16.08 0.54 2.40
C ARG A 62 -15.96 2.01 2.07
N ILE A 63 -15.01 2.64 2.74
CA ILE A 63 -14.53 3.98 2.40
C ILE A 63 -13.21 3.83 1.67
N PHE A 64 -13.16 4.37 0.45
CA PHE A 64 -11.95 4.47 -0.35
C PHE A 64 -11.41 5.89 -0.24
N VAL A 65 -10.26 6.09 0.37
CA VAL A 65 -9.54 7.38 0.31
C VAL A 65 -8.61 7.32 -0.90
N ALA A 66 -8.82 8.20 -1.87
CA ALA A 66 -8.03 8.23 -3.11
C ALA A 66 -6.55 8.54 -2.83
N ALA A 67 -5.66 8.30 -3.80
CA ALA A 67 -4.21 8.51 -3.67
C ALA A 67 -3.83 9.88 -3.10
N THR A 68 -4.44 10.94 -3.62
CA THR A 68 -4.23 12.33 -3.20
C THR A 68 -5.00 12.73 -1.95
N GLY A 69 -5.95 11.90 -1.50
CA GLY A 69 -6.80 12.21 -0.36
C GLY A 69 -6.05 12.11 0.97
N THR A 70 -6.55 12.78 2.00
CA THR A 70 -6.01 12.70 3.37
C THR A 70 -7.06 12.14 4.30
N SER A 71 -6.63 11.48 5.39
CA SER A 71 -7.52 11.03 6.46
C SER A 71 -7.04 11.59 7.79
N THR A 72 -7.87 12.39 8.44
CA THR A 72 -7.59 12.96 9.77
C THR A 72 -8.72 12.61 10.74
N GLY A 73 -8.36 12.39 12.00
CA GLY A 73 -9.29 12.00 13.06
C GLY A 73 -8.96 12.69 14.38
N SER A 74 -9.96 12.90 15.22
CA SER A 74 -9.80 13.32 16.62
C SER A 74 -9.91 12.12 17.57
N ALA A 75 -9.48 12.29 18.83
CA ALA A 75 -9.66 11.27 19.87
C ALA A 75 -11.14 10.96 20.19
N ALA A 76 -12.06 11.86 19.81
CA ALA A 76 -13.51 11.68 19.97
C ALA A 76 -14.15 10.98 18.76
N SER A 77 -13.35 10.56 17.78
CA SER A 77 -13.83 9.92 16.56
C SER A 77 -13.29 8.51 16.41
N PHE A 78 -14.10 7.61 15.86
CA PHE A 78 -13.66 6.26 15.53
C PHE A 78 -14.38 5.71 14.30
N VAL A 79 -13.76 4.73 13.67
CA VAL A 79 -14.34 3.99 12.55
C VAL A 79 -14.54 2.54 12.96
N ILE A 80 -15.76 2.04 12.81
CA ILE A 80 -16.09 0.62 12.96
C ILE A 80 -16.19 0.04 11.55
N GLY A 81 -15.20 -0.76 11.18
CA GLY A 81 -15.13 -1.47 9.91
C GLY A 81 -13.89 -1.12 9.08
N THR A 82 -14.02 -1.02 7.75
CA THR A 82 -12.86 -0.96 6.84
C THR A 82 -12.74 0.40 6.15
N ILE A 83 -11.57 1.03 6.34
CA ILE A 83 -11.10 2.13 5.49
C ILE A 83 -10.00 1.57 4.60
N GLN A 84 -10.10 1.84 3.30
CA GLN A 84 -9.07 1.49 2.32
C GLN A 84 -8.44 2.76 1.77
N LYS A 85 -7.13 2.91 1.97
CA LYS A 85 -6.35 3.98 1.33
C LYS A 85 -5.74 3.43 0.05
N THR A 86 -6.03 4.07 -1.07
CA THR A 86 -5.27 3.85 -2.30
C THR A 86 -4.00 4.67 -2.20
N PHE A 87 -2.85 4.05 -2.46
CA PHE A 87 -1.61 4.78 -2.72
C PHE A 87 -1.48 4.87 -4.24
N GLY A 88 -0.95 5.98 -4.76
CA GLY A 88 -0.67 6.08 -6.20
C GLY A 88 0.21 4.91 -6.65
N ASN A 89 0.26 4.64 -7.96
CA ASN A 89 1.19 3.69 -8.57
C ASN A 89 2.63 4.20 -8.39
N HIS A 90 3.13 4.20 -7.16
CA HIS A 90 4.54 4.21 -6.91
C HIS A 90 4.99 2.78 -7.15
N PRO A 91 5.84 2.53 -8.16
CA PRO A 91 6.48 1.23 -8.25
C PRO A 91 7.04 0.93 -6.87
N ILE A 92 6.73 -0.25 -6.34
CA ILE A 92 7.36 -0.75 -5.13
C ILE A 92 8.86 -0.78 -5.47
N ARG A 93 9.56 0.31 -5.14
CA ARG A 93 11.01 0.29 -5.09
C ARG A 93 11.25 -0.60 -3.90
N HIS A 94 11.45 -1.88 -4.19
CA HIS A 94 11.94 -2.85 -3.24
C HIS A 94 13.18 -2.18 -2.66
N LEU A 95 13.03 -1.57 -1.46
CA LEU A 95 14.14 -1.01 -0.71
C LEU A 95 15.09 -2.19 -0.60
N GLY A 96 16.18 -2.14 -1.37
CA GLY A 96 16.97 -3.33 -1.65
C GLY A 96 17.34 -4.01 -0.35
N MET A 97 16.54 -5.02 0.04
CA MET A 97 16.87 -5.90 1.13
C MET A 97 18.04 -6.69 0.57
N ARG A 98 19.25 -6.25 0.95
CA ARG A 98 20.48 -6.97 0.64
C ARG A 98 20.28 -8.39 1.16
N PRO A 99 20.34 -9.43 0.31
CA PRO A 99 20.36 -10.79 0.82
C PRO A 99 21.55 -10.94 1.77
N ARG A 100 21.30 -11.47 2.97
CA ARG A 100 22.30 -11.58 4.05
C ARG A 100 23.50 -12.45 3.67
N ASN A 101 23.35 -13.33 2.69
CA ASN A 101 24.41 -14.19 2.18
C ASN A 101 24.50 -13.98 0.67
N GLY A 102 25.49 -13.20 0.25
CA GLY A 102 25.67 -12.77 -1.13
C GLY A 102 25.99 -13.93 -2.07
N VAL A 103 25.27 -13.98 -3.19
CA VAL A 103 25.81 -14.30 -4.51
C VAL A 103 25.13 -13.35 -5.48
N TRP A 104 25.90 -12.44 -6.08
CA TRP A 104 25.44 -11.65 -7.21
C TRP A 104 25.54 -12.51 -8.46
N SER A 105 24.47 -13.20 -8.83
CA SER A 105 24.34 -13.74 -10.18
C SER A 105 24.03 -12.59 -11.13
N HIS A 106 25.05 -11.99 -11.72
CA HIS A 106 24.87 -11.14 -12.90
C HIS A 106 24.35 -12.02 -14.05
N SER A 107 23.05 -11.94 -14.34
CA SER A 107 22.50 -12.47 -15.58
C SER A 107 22.42 -11.34 -16.61
N GLU A 108 23.49 -11.17 -17.39
CA GLU A 108 23.40 -10.47 -18.68
C GLU A 108 23.40 -11.51 -19.80
N ARG A 109 22.53 -11.25 -20.78
CA ARG A 109 22.03 -12.16 -21.83
C ARG A 109 23.06 -12.41 -22.95
N PRO A 110 22.80 -13.37 -23.86
CA PRO A 110 23.81 -14.06 -24.66
C PRO A 110 24.12 -13.35 -25.98
N VAL A 111 25.41 -13.25 -26.35
CA VAL A 111 25.84 -13.00 -27.73
C VAL A 111 27.19 -13.70 -27.98
N GLY A 112 27.24 -14.53 -29.01
CA GLY A 112 28.44 -14.71 -29.83
C GLY A 112 29.49 -15.70 -29.34
N ARG A 113 29.51 -16.87 -30.00
CA ARG A 113 30.61 -17.85 -30.06
C ARG A 113 32.02 -17.25 -29.82
N ARG A 114 32.69 -17.68 -28.76
CA ARG A 114 34.07 -18.21 -28.80
C ARG A 114 34.20 -19.23 -27.67
N GLN A 115 34.69 -20.41 -28.02
CA GLN A 115 35.02 -21.48 -27.09
C GLN A 115 35.90 -20.93 -25.97
N GLN A 116 35.50 -21.11 -24.72
CA GLN A 116 36.43 -21.16 -23.61
C GLN A 116 36.22 -22.50 -22.93
N HIS A 117 37.29 -23.30 -22.97
CA HIS A 117 37.36 -24.61 -22.37
C HIS A 117 36.86 -24.59 -20.93
N VAL A 118 35.98 -25.55 -20.63
CA VAL A 118 35.56 -25.86 -19.28
C VAL A 118 36.74 -26.51 -18.55
N CYS A 119 37.50 -25.72 -17.80
CA CYS A 119 38.40 -26.25 -16.78
C CYS A 119 37.58 -26.50 -15.51
N LEU A 120 37.07 -27.71 -15.38
CA LEU A 120 36.36 -28.18 -14.19
C LEU A 120 37.38 -28.45 -13.08
N PHE A 121 37.81 -27.41 -12.36
CA PHE A 121 38.69 -27.58 -11.21
C PHE A 121 37.88 -27.98 -9.97
N ARG A 122 37.70 -29.30 -9.78
CA ARG A 122 37.42 -29.87 -8.45
C ARG A 122 38.59 -29.51 -7.54
N ARG A 123 38.39 -28.63 -6.57
CA ARG A 123 39.33 -28.49 -5.44
C ARG A 123 38.87 -29.40 -4.29
N ASN A 124 39.39 -30.62 -4.31
CA ASN A 124 39.65 -31.37 -3.09
C ASN A 124 40.98 -30.88 -2.48
N HIS A 125 41.05 -30.90 -1.16
CA HIS A 125 42.21 -30.64 -0.32
C HIS A 125 43.50 -31.32 -0.84
N GLU A 126 44.61 -30.57 -0.96
CA GLU A 126 45.93 -30.84 -0.36
C GLU A 126 47.06 -29.99 -1.01
N ARG A 127 47.89 -29.43 -0.11
CA ARG A 127 49.32 -29.07 -0.18
C ARG A 127 50.11 -29.05 -1.52
N LEU A 128 50.90 -27.95 -1.63
CA LEU A 128 52.31 -27.84 -2.07
C LEU A 128 52.65 -27.36 -3.51
N PHE A 129 53.51 -26.32 -3.49
CA PHE A 129 54.49 -25.80 -4.45
C PHE A 129 54.07 -25.09 -5.75
N ALA A 130 54.76 -23.96 -5.95
CA ALA A 130 54.74 -23.07 -7.10
C ALA A 130 55.39 -23.71 -8.32
N GLY A 131 54.91 -23.32 -9.51
CA GLY A 131 55.53 -23.61 -10.79
C GLY A 131 54.78 -22.86 -11.90
N ASP A 132 55.47 -21.91 -12.52
CA ASP A 132 55.08 -21.25 -13.77
C ASP A 132 54.89 -22.29 -14.88
N ASP A 133 53.82 -22.19 -15.68
CA ASP A 133 53.92 -22.02 -17.13
C ASP A 133 52.55 -22.08 -17.83
N GLN A 134 52.39 -21.09 -18.71
CA GLN A 134 51.62 -20.99 -19.95
C GLN A 134 50.40 -21.89 -20.22
N CYS A 135 49.27 -21.24 -20.55
CA CYS A 135 48.29 -21.78 -21.49
C CYS A 135 48.07 -20.76 -22.63
N ARG A 136 48.44 -21.20 -23.83
CA ARG A 136 48.01 -20.66 -25.13
C ARG A 136 46.59 -21.14 -25.46
#